data_AF-A0AAW1MLW6-F1
#
_entry.id   AF-A0AAW1MLW6-F1
#
_cell.length_a   1.000
_cell.length_b   1.000
_cell.length_c   1.000
_cell.angle_alpha   90.00
_cell.angle_beta   90.00
_cell.angle_gamma   90.00
#
_symmetry.space_group_name_H-M   'P 1'
#
loop_
_entity.id
_entity.type
_entity.pdbx_description
1 polymer ?
#
loop_
_entity_poly.entity_id
_entity_poly.type
_entity_poly.pdbx_seq_one_letter_code
_entity_poly.pdbx_strand_id
1 'polypeptide(L)'
;MFFQAIGAGVFLYGLIHSILFYFIDSDIELWFYETFGKSPRRLKGQVVFITGASSGIGEHTAIALAKHGVKLVLAARRKNELDRVKQACLDVSKGELQDKDVLVMPMDMMDLNSHQNCFDQAVKHFGEVNILFNNAGRSQLI
;
A
#
# COMPACT_ATOMS: atom_id res chain seq x y z
N MET A 1 -48.10 22.98 -5.50
CA MET A 1 -47.39 21.88 -6.20
C MET A 1 -45.90 22.14 -6.36
N PHE A 2 -45.46 23.27 -6.94
CA PHE A 2 -44.02 23.55 -7.17
C PHE A 2 -43.15 23.51 -5.89
N PHE A 3 -43.54 24.23 -4.83
CA PHE A 3 -42.78 24.25 -3.58
C PHE A 3 -42.77 22.90 -2.84
N GLN A 4 -43.82 22.09 -3.00
CA GLN A 4 -43.88 20.74 -2.43
C GLN A 4 -42.94 19.78 -3.17
N ALA A 5 -42.83 19.90 -4.49
CA ALA A 5 -41.88 19.12 -5.29
C ALA A 5 -40.42 19.45 -4.93
N ILE A 6 -40.11 20.75 -4.74
CA ILE A 6 -38.78 21.18 -4.29
C ILE A 6 -38.48 20.65 -2.89
N GLY A 7 -39.43 20.78 -1.95
CA GLY A 7 -39.26 20.29 -0.58
C GLY A 7 -39.03 18.77 -0.52
N ALA A 8 -39.78 18.00 -1.32
CA ALA A 8 -39.59 16.56 -1.43
C ALA A 8 -38.22 16.20 -2.05
N GLY A 9 -37.77 16.95 -3.07
CA GLY A 9 -36.46 16.77 -3.68
C GLY A 9 -35.30 17.03 -2.72
N VAL A 10 -35.36 18.12 -1.94
CA VAL A 10 -34.35 18.44 -0.92
C VAL A 10 -34.32 17.39 0.19
N PHE A 11 -35.49 16.92 0.63
CA PHE A 11 -35.58 15.86 1.66
C PHE A 11 -35.00 14.54 1.16
N LEU A 12 -35.33 14.13 -0.07
CA LEU A 12 -34.80 12.91 -0.69
C LEU A 12 -33.28 13.01 -0.89
N TYR A 13 -32.78 14.15 -1.35
CA TYR A 13 -31.34 14.40 -1.49
C TYR A 13 -30.61 14.29 -0.15
N GLY A 14 -31.16 14.90 0.90
CA GLY A 14 -30.62 14.83 2.26
C GLY A 14 -30.64 13.41 2.85
N LEU A 15 -31.71 12.65 2.61
CA LEU A 15 -31.82 11.26 3.02
C LEU A 15 -30.76 10.39 2.33
N ILE A 16 -30.60 10.54 1.00
CA ILE A 16 -29.58 9.82 0.22
C ILE A 16 -28.18 10.17 0.73
N HIS A 17 -27.85 11.45 0.91
CA HIS A 17 -26.54 11.86 1.41
C HIS A 17 -26.26 11.36 2.84
N SER A 18 -27.28 11.32 3.71
CA SER A 18 -27.10 10.83 5.09
C SER A 18 -26.88 9.31 5.13
N ILE A 19 -27.59 8.56 4.27
CA ILE A 19 -27.37 7.12 4.10
C ILE A 19 -25.97 6.89 3.51
N LEU A 20 -25.63 7.61 2.44
CA LEU A 20 -24.31 7.53 1.81
C LEU A 20 -23.21 7.83 2.83
N PHE A 21 -23.29 8.92 3.59
CA PHE A 21 -22.32 9.28 4.62
C PHE A 21 -22.13 8.19 5.69
N TYR A 22 -23.18 7.44 6.02
CA TYR A 22 -23.09 6.35 7.00
C TYR A 22 -22.43 5.08 6.43
N PHE A 23 -22.55 4.85 5.12
CA PHE A 23 -21.91 3.70 4.45
C PHE A 23 -20.52 4.03 3.86
N ILE A 24 -20.24 5.31 3.63
CA ILE A 24 -19.05 5.83 2.96
C ILE A 24 -18.23 6.54 4.04
N ASP A 25 -17.65 5.75 4.94
CA ASP A 25 -16.58 6.18 5.86
C ASP A 25 -15.30 6.56 5.06
N SER A 26 -15.26 6.15 3.79
CA SER A 26 -14.24 6.46 2.80
C SER A 26 -14.91 6.80 1.47
N ASP A 27 -14.47 7.88 0.84
CA ASP A 27 -14.96 8.47 -0.41
C ASP A 27 -15.65 7.49 -1.39
N ILE A 28 -16.76 7.90 -2.02
CA ILE A 28 -17.50 7.10 -3.03
C ILE A 28 -16.55 6.58 -4.10
N GLU A 29 -15.55 7.39 -4.44
CA GLU A 29 -14.51 7.04 -5.39
C GLU A 29 -13.67 5.83 -4.93
N LEU A 30 -13.29 5.78 -3.65
CA LEU A 30 -12.53 4.65 -3.10
C LEU A 30 -13.37 3.37 -3.13
N TRP A 31 -14.62 3.42 -2.68
CA TRP A 31 -15.54 2.29 -2.73
C TRP A 31 -15.73 1.76 -4.16
N PHE A 32 -15.85 2.67 -5.14
CA PHE A 32 -15.93 2.30 -6.55
C PHE A 32 -14.66 1.58 -7.02
N TYR A 33 -13.47 2.06 -6.66
CA TYR A 33 -12.21 1.39 -7.02
C TYR A 33 -11.98 0.08 -6.27
N GLU A 34 -12.43 -0.06 -5.03
CA GLU A 34 -12.38 -1.34 -4.33
C GLU A 34 -13.29 -2.39 -4.98
N THR A 35 -14.46 -1.97 -5.45
CA THR A 35 -15.46 -2.87 -6.04
C THR A 35 -15.18 -3.19 -7.51
N PHE A 36 -14.81 -2.19 -8.30
CA PHE A 36 -14.71 -2.27 -9.76
C PHE A 36 -13.31 -1.93 -10.31
N GLY A 37 -12.36 -1.55 -9.46
CA GLY A 37 -11.01 -1.20 -9.86
C GLY A 37 -10.17 -2.39 -10.30
N LYS A 38 -8.90 -2.11 -10.63
CA LYS A 38 -8.00 -3.12 -11.19
C LYS A 38 -7.35 -3.93 -10.07
N SER A 39 -7.44 -5.25 -10.14
CA SER A 39 -6.82 -6.15 -9.15
C SER A 39 -5.30 -5.92 -9.04
N PRO A 40 -4.73 -5.95 -7.82
CA PRO A 40 -3.27 -5.88 -7.62
C PRO A 40 -2.51 -7.01 -8.32
N ARG A 41 -3.18 -8.13 -8.67
CA ARG A 41 -2.60 -9.22 -9.48
C ARG A 41 -1.99 -8.76 -10.81
N ARG A 42 -2.44 -7.62 -11.35
CA ARG A 42 -1.83 -7.05 -12.57
C ARG A 42 -0.38 -6.58 -12.40
N LEU A 43 0.06 -6.41 -11.15
CA LEU A 43 1.44 -6.04 -10.80
C LEU A 43 2.33 -7.26 -10.59
N LYS A 44 1.81 -8.49 -10.81
CA LYS A 44 2.58 -9.71 -10.64
C LYS A 44 3.89 -9.64 -11.41
N GLY A 45 4.97 -10.04 -10.74
CA GLY A 45 6.33 -10.01 -11.28
C GLY A 45 7.02 -8.64 -11.28
N GLN A 46 6.27 -7.54 -11.09
CA GLN A 46 6.85 -6.22 -10.89
C GLN A 46 7.51 -6.10 -9.51
N VAL A 47 8.45 -5.17 -9.40
CA VAL A 47 9.24 -4.89 -8.22
C VAL A 47 8.73 -3.59 -7.58
N VAL A 48 8.21 -3.71 -6.36
CA VAL A 48 7.71 -2.58 -5.58
C VAL A 48 8.66 -2.31 -4.42
N PHE A 49 9.22 -1.10 -4.39
CA PHE A 49 10.05 -0.63 -3.28
C PHE A 49 9.17 0.06 -2.25
N ILE A 50 9.05 -0.53 -1.05
CA ILE A 50 8.21 -0.01 0.02
C ILE A 50 9.08 0.56 1.12
N THR A 51 8.89 1.85 1.38
CA THR A 51 9.52 2.54 2.50
C THR A 51 8.63 2.47 3.74
N GLY A 52 9.23 2.36 4.94
CA GLY A 52 8.46 2.17 6.17
C GLY A 52 7.77 0.81 6.24
N ALA A 53 8.33 -0.21 5.58
CA ALA A 53 7.72 -1.54 5.45
C ALA A 53 7.65 -2.36 6.76
N SER A 54 8.26 -1.88 7.85
CA SER A 54 8.40 -2.64 9.11
C SER A 54 7.13 -2.74 9.97
N SER A 55 6.07 -1.98 9.66
CA SER A 55 4.85 -1.92 10.47
C SER A 55 3.72 -1.16 9.77
N GLY A 56 2.50 -1.27 10.30
CA GLY A 56 1.36 -0.43 9.93
C GLY A 56 1.00 -0.55 8.45
N ILE A 57 0.67 0.56 7.79
CA ILE A 57 0.25 0.58 6.38
C ILE A 57 1.30 -0.08 5.49
N GLY A 58 2.59 0.25 5.65
CA GLY A 58 3.67 -0.33 4.84
C GLY A 58 3.75 -1.86 4.93
N GLU A 59 3.58 -2.42 6.12
CA GLU A 59 3.53 -3.88 6.32
C GLU A 59 2.29 -4.50 5.66
N HIS A 60 1.11 -3.93 5.90
CA HIS A 60 -0.14 -4.45 5.34
C HIS A 60 -0.14 -4.38 3.80
N THR A 61 0.41 -3.30 3.22
CA THR A 61 0.60 -3.15 1.79
C THR A 61 1.57 -4.20 1.24
N ALA A 62 2.71 -4.45 1.90
CA ALA A 62 3.65 -5.48 1.49
C ALA A 62 3.00 -6.87 1.45
N ILE A 63 2.29 -7.26 2.52
CA ILE A 63 1.59 -8.54 2.63
C ILE A 63 0.48 -8.64 1.57
N ALA A 64 -0.28 -7.57 1.33
CA ALA A 64 -1.34 -7.55 0.31
C ALA A 64 -0.77 -7.75 -1.10
N LEU A 65 0.33 -7.08 -1.44
CA LEU A 65 1.01 -7.25 -2.72
C LEU A 65 1.64 -8.64 -2.87
N ALA A 66 2.20 -9.21 -1.79
CA ALA A 66 2.80 -10.53 -1.79
C ALA A 66 1.80 -11.65 -2.14
N LYS A 67 0.55 -11.55 -1.67
CA LYS A 67 -0.56 -12.47 -2.04
C LYS A 67 -0.81 -12.52 -3.56
N HIS A 68 -0.33 -11.54 -4.29
CA HIS A 68 -0.52 -11.37 -5.72
C HIS A 68 0.74 -11.62 -6.55
N GLY A 69 1.80 -12.17 -5.96
CA GLY A 69 3.04 -12.52 -6.65
C GLY A 69 3.86 -11.30 -7.09
N VAL A 70 3.72 -10.20 -6.37
CA VAL A 70 4.50 -8.97 -6.58
C VAL A 70 5.82 -9.08 -5.81
N LYS A 71 6.94 -8.73 -6.46
CA LYS A 71 8.27 -8.74 -5.84
C LYS A 71 8.46 -7.47 -5.01
N LEU A 72 9.17 -7.57 -3.89
CA LEU A 72 9.19 -6.52 -2.89
C LEU A 72 10.61 -6.15 -2.46
N VAL A 73 10.88 -4.86 -2.34
CA VAL A 73 11.97 -4.33 -1.51
C VAL A 73 11.34 -3.77 -0.25
N LEU A 74 11.67 -4.32 0.91
CA LEU A 74 11.17 -3.92 2.21
C LEU A 74 12.22 -3.02 2.88
N ALA A 75 11.99 -1.72 2.88
CA ALA A 75 12.91 -0.73 3.42
C ALA A 75 12.40 -0.09 4.71
N ALA A 76 13.20 -0.19 5.77
CA ALA A 76 13.00 0.50 7.05
C ALA A 76 14.25 0.38 7.92
N ARG A 77 14.28 1.03 9.08
CA ARG A 77 15.44 1.01 9.99
C ARG A 77 15.62 -0.34 10.72
N ARG A 78 14.51 -1.00 11.08
CA ARG A 78 14.50 -2.16 11.97
C ARG A 78 14.59 -3.47 11.18
N LYS A 79 15.80 -4.01 11.01
CA LYS A 79 16.03 -5.25 10.25
C LYS A 79 15.17 -6.43 10.73
N ASN A 80 15.11 -6.68 12.04
CA ASN A 80 14.36 -7.84 12.57
C ASN A 80 12.87 -7.78 12.22
N GLU A 81 12.27 -6.58 12.22
CA GLU A 81 10.88 -6.41 11.79
C GLU A 81 10.70 -6.60 10.29
N LEU A 82 11.68 -6.16 9.48
CA LEU A 82 11.64 -6.41 8.04
C LEU A 82 11.75 -7.90 7.73
N ASP A 83 12.58 -8.65 8.45
CA ASP A 83 12.68 -10.11 8.31
C ASP A 83 11.35 -10.79 8.69
N ARG A 84 10.68 -10.33 9.76
CA ARG A 84 9.34 -10.80 10.15
C ARG A 84 8.32 -10.54 9.03
N VAL A 85 8.29 -9.33 8.46
CA VAL A 85 7.38 -8.97 7.37
C VAL A 85 7.71 -9.76 6.11
N LYS A 86 8.99 -9.99 5.80
CA LYS A 86 9.42 -10.86 4.70
C LYS A 86 8.84 -12.26 4.85
N GLN A 87 8.96 -12.86 6.04
CA GLN A 87 8.41 -14.20 6.26
C GLN A 87 6.88 -14.22 6.06
N ALA A 88 6.17 -13.25 6.63
CA ALA A 88 4.73 -13.13 6.44
C ALA A 88 4.34 -12.98 4.95
N CYS A 89 5.13 -12.22 4.17
CA CYS A 89 4.92 -12.08 2.72
C CYS A 89 5.10 -13.42 1.98
N LEU A 90 6.16 -14.17 2.30
CA LEU A 90 6.42 -15.48 1.70
C LEU A 90 5.30 -16.46 2.03
N ASP A 91 4.84 -16.50 3.28
CA ASP A 91 3.78 -17.41 3.75
C ASP A 91 2.46 -17.16 3.00
N VAL A 92 2.05 -15.89 2.84
CA VAL A 92 0.79 -15.55 2.16
C VAL A 92 0.86 -15.66 0.63
N SER A 93 2.07 -15.72 0.05
CA SER A 93 2.27 -15.80 -1.40
C SER A 93 1.87 -17.16 -1.99
N LYS A 94 1.69 -18.20 -1.14
CA LYS A 94 1.34 -19.57 -1.56
C LYS A 94 2.27 -20.14 -2.63
N GLY A 95 3.55 -19.83 -2.56
CA GLY A 95 4.58 -20.27 -3.50
C GLY A 95 4.70 -19.44 -4.77
N GLU A 96 3.93 -18.35 -4.91
CA GLU A 96 4.13 -17.39 -6.01
C GLU A 96 5.42 -16.57 -5.86
N LEU A 97 5.99 -16.48 -4.64
CA LEU A 97 7.25 -15.79 -4.36
C LEU A 97 8.26 -16.75 -3.72
N GLN A 98 9.52 -16.55 -4.04
CA GLN A 98 10.67 -17.18 -3.39
C GLN A 98 11.40 -16.20 -2.48
N ASP A 99 12.32 -16.69 -1.65
CA ASP A 99 13.11 -15.85 -0.74
C ASP A 99 13.80 -14.66 -1.44
N LYS A 100 14.30 -14.90 -2.67
CA LYS A 100 14.94 -13.87 -3.51
C LYS A 100 13.97 -12.81 -4.03
N ASP A 101 12.67 -13.06 -4.04
CA ASP A 101 11.66 -12.13 -4.56
C ASP A 101 11.23 -11.09 -3.51
N VAL A 102 11.73 -11.21 -2.28
CA VAL A 102 11.52 -10.27 -1.19
C VAL A 102 12.89 -9.87 -0.59
N LEU A 103 13.35 -8.67 -0.94
CA LEU A 103 14.61 -8.11 -0.48
C LEU A 103 14.41 -7.28 0.79
N VAL A 104 15.12 -7.63 1.86
CA VAL A 104 15.16 -6.84 3.10
C VAL A 104 16.25 -5.78 2.99
N MET A 105 15.90 -4.52 3.21
CA MET A 105 16.80 -3.39 3.05
C MET A 105 16.78 -2.47 4.28
N PRO A 106 17.66 -2.70 5.26
CA PRO A 106 17.82 -1.80 6.40
C PRO A 106 18.26 -0.41 5.90
N MET A 107 17.46 0.61 6.18
CA MET A 107 17.63 1.95 5.62
C MET A 107 17.05 3.02 6.54
N ASP A 108 17.79 4.11 6.77
CA ASP A 108 17.28 5.31 7.43
C ASP A 108 16.98 6.41 6.41
N MET A 109 15.72 6.84 6.35
CA MET A 109 15.29 7.91 5.43
C MET A 109 15.86 9.27 5.77
N MET A 110 16.42 9.45 6.96
CA MET A 110 17.13 10.67 7.32
C MET A 110 18.56 10.70 6.77
N ASP A 111 19.12 9.56 6.37
CA ASP A 111 20.47 9.49 5.81
C ASP A 111 20.43 9.57 4.28
N LEU A 112 20.36 10.81 3.79
CA LEU A 112 20.32 11.12 2.36
C LEU A 112 21.48 10.50 1.56
N ASN A 113 22.66 10.37 2.18
CA ASN A 113 23.84 9.82 1.51
C ASN A 113 23.72 8.31 1.23
N SER A 114 22.92 7.59 2.03
CA SER A 114 22.71 6.15 1.85
C SER A 114 21.73 5.78 0.74
N HIS A 115 20.85 6.71 0.33
CA HIS A 115 19.74 6.40 -0.56
C HIS A 115 20.17 5.86 -1.92
N GLN A 116 21.17 6.48 -2.53
CA GLN A 116 21.67 6.05 -3.84
C GLN A 116 22.18 4.61 -3.76
N ASN A 117 23.01 4.30 -2.77
CA ASN A 117 23.58 2.96 -2.59
C ASN A 117 22.49 1.90 -2.29
N CYS A 118 21.48 2.24 -1.49
CA CYS A 118 20.35 1.36 -1.23
C CYS A 118 19.54 1.08 -2.50
N PHE A 119 19.25 2.12 -3.29
CA PHE A 119 18.53 1.97 -4.55
C PHE A 119 19.33 1.15 -5.56
N ASP A 120 20.64 1.39 -5.69
CA ASP A 120 21.53 0.63 -6.56
C ASP A 120 21.58 -0.85 -6.18
N GLN A 121 21.51 -1.18 -4.88
CA GLN A 121 21.41 -2.56 -4.43
C GLN A 121 20.09 -3.21 -4.85
N ALA A 122 18.96 -2.49 -4.76
CA ALA A 122 17.66 -3.00 -5.23
C ALA A 122 17.68 -3.26 -6.74
N VAL A 123 18.20 -2.31 -7.52
CA VAL A 123 18.33 -2.44 -8.98
C VAL A 123 19.30 -3.57 -9.33
N LYS A 124 20.43 -3.69 -8.64
CA LYS A 124 21.38 -4.80 -8.86
C LYS A 124 20.74 -6.16 -8.58
N HIS A 125 19.88 -6.24 -7.56
CA HIS A 125 19.22 -7.49 -7.17
C HIS A 125 18.10 -7.90 -8.14
N PHE A 126 17.28 -6.93 -8.58
CA PHE A 126 16.08 -7.22 -9.38
C PHE A 126 16.19 -6.87 -10.87
N GLY A 127 17.24 -6.15 -11.28
CA GLY A 127 17.40 -5.54 -12.61
C GLY A 127 16.71 -4.18 -12.72
N GLU A 128 15.56 -4.01 -12.07
CA GLU A 128 14.79 -2.76 -12.07
C GLU A 128 13.91 -2.61 -10.82
N VAL A 129 13.40 -1.40 -10.59
CA VAL A 129 12.34 -1.10 -9.63
C VAL A 129 11.21 -0.43 -10.41
N ASN A 130 10.01 -1.03 -10.44
CA ASN A 130 8.89 -0.51 -11.24
C ASN A 130 8.07 0.53 -10.48
N ILE A 131 7.93 0.38 -9.16
CA ILE A 131 7.07 1.22 -8.33
C ILE A 131 7.81 1.56 -7.03
N LEU A 132 7.79 2.84 -6.64
CA LEU A 132 8.23 3.31 -5.34
C LEU A 132 7.03 3.74 -4.50
N PHE A 133 6.89 3.14 -3.32
CA PHE A 133 5.87 3.50 -2.33
C PHE A 133 6.50 4.24 -1.14
N ASN A 134 6.38 5.57 -1.17
CA ASN A 134 6.89 6.49 -0.16
C ASN A 134 5.96 6.55 1.07
N ASN A 135 5.95 5.50 1.87
CA ASN A 135 5.14 5.37 3.10
C ASN A 135 5.93 5.66 4.39
N ALA A 136 7.27 5.69 4.38
CA ALA A 136 8.04 6.02 5.57
C ALA A 136 7.67 7.40 6.12
N GLY A 137 7.22 7.44 7.38
CA GLY A 137 6.87 8.67 8.09
C GLY A 137 7.31 8.61 9.56
N ARG A 138 7.46 9.79 10.18
CA ARG A 138 7.63 9.92 11.62
C ARG A 138 6.42 10.66 12.16
N SER A 139 5.76 10.10 13.19
CA SER A 139 4.83 10.90 13.98
C SER A 139 5.66 11.82 14.87
N GLN A 140 5.58 13.13 14.64
CA GLN A 140 6.14 14.12 15.56
C GLN A 140 5.18 14.25 16.74
N LEU A 141 5.33 13.38 17.74
CA LEU A 141 4.92 13.73 19.09
C LEU A 141 6.11 14.44 19.72
N ILE A 142 6.11 15.77 19.57
CA ILE A 142 6.84 16.69 20.45
C ILE A 142 5.83 17.17 21.48
#